data_AF-A0A6M5J6D1-F1
#
_entry.id   AF-A0A6M5J6D1-F1
#
_cell.length_a   1.000
_cell.length_b   1.000
_cell.length_c   1.000
_cell.angle_alpha   90.00
_cell.angle_beta   90.00
_cell.angle_gamma   90.00
#
_symmetry.space_group_name_H-M   'P 1'
#
loop_
_entity.id
_entity.type
_entity.pdbx_description
1 polymer ?
#
loop_
_entity_poly.entity_id
_entity_poly.type
_entity_poly.pdbx_seq_one_letter_code
_entity_poly.pdbx_strand_id
1 'polypeptide(L)'
;MVKGTDATAAVLVHIDSPFLNFTETGPDFRWIDCRRFTIKSPGSDAEILASLVANDWYDHSFAEPTPSRPSPGARVHGPYRLDAISAATFSPVARVDALCQLEAWARKYDGAPLAFLAKVGAMIEDLLPTDWTVYELPDIRSFAQHDWGNVIGVDGFFEYVGVSPDRSKLTLIVASDD
;
A
#
# COMPACT_ATOMS: atom_id res chain seq x y z
N MET A 1 2.07 -25.25 -31.42
CA MET A 1 2.60 -24.98 -30.06
C MET A 1 3.20 -23.59 -30.08
N VAL A 2 2.47 -22.61 -29.58
CA VAL A 2 3.02 -21.26 -29.38
C VAL A 2 3.82 -21.33 -28.08
N LYS A 3 5.12 -21.02 -28.13
CA LYS A 3 5.95 -20.82 -26.94
C LYS A 3 5.30 -19.70 -26.12
N GLY A 4 4.91 -20.01 -24.89
CA GLY A 4 4.50 -19.00 -23.92
C GLY A 4 5.63 -17.99 -23.79
N THR A 5 5.31 -16.73 -24.02
CA THR A 5 6.14 -15.60 -23.62
C THR A 5 6.38 -15.73 -22.11
N ASP A 6 7.63 -15.99 -21.72
CA ASP A 6 8.09 -15.69 -20.37
C ASP A 6 7.83 -14.20 -20.16
N ALA A 7 6.78 -13.89 -19.41
CA ALA A 7 6.51 -12.55 -18.92
C ALA A 7 7.69 -12.16 -18.03
N THR A 8 8.56 -11.29 -18.53
CA THR A 8 9.69 -10.79 -17.74
C THR A 8 9.15 -9.96 -16.58
N ALA A 9 9.33 -10.47 -15.36
CA ALA A 9 8.95 -9.77 -14.13
C ALA A 9 9.60 -8.38 -14.06
N ALA A 10 8.86 -7.41 -13.55
CA ALA A 10 9.38 -6.07 -13.34
C ALA A 10 10.39 -6.07 -12.19
N VAL A 11 11.48 -5.31 -12.35
CA VAL A 11 12.50 -5.19 -11.30
C VAL A 11 12.25 -3.94 -10.48
N LEU A 12 11.80 -4.11 -9.24
CA LEU A 12 11.52 -3.03 -8.30
C LEU A 12 12.73 -2.76 -7.38
N VAL A 13 13.18 -1.52 -7.34
CA VAL A 13 14.26 -1.06 -6.45
C VAL A 13 13.69 -0.05 -5.49
N HIS A 14 13.66 -0.38 -4.20
CA HIS A 14 13.21 0.50 -3.14
C HIS A 14 14.02 1.81 -3.11
N ILE A 15 13.32 2.93 -2.92
CA ILE A 15 13.88 4.28 -2.84
C ILE A 15 13.89 4.72 -1.38
N ASP A 16 12.70 4.77 -0.76
CA ASP A 16 12.48 5.16 0.63
C ASP A 16 11.09 4.72 1.12
N SER A 17 10.85 4.94 2.42
CA SER A 17 9.60 4.61 3.10
C SER A 17 9.08 5.77 3.95
N PRO A 18 8.39 6.75 3.33
CA PRO A 18 7.71 7.79 4.08
C PRO A 18 6.71 7.18 5.07
N PHE A 19 6.67 7.71 6.29
CA PHE A 19 5.78 7.24 7.34
C PHE A 19 5.20 8.44 8.09
N LEU A 20 3.92 8.39 8.40
CA LEU A 20 3.21 9.40 9.18
C LEU A 20 2.39 8.71 10.25
N ASN A 21 2.57 9.14 11.50
CA ASN A 21 1.86 8.58 12.64
C ASN A 21 0.99 9.65 13.29
N PHE A 22 -0.28 9.33 13.53
CA PHE A 22 -1.23 10.28 14.12
C PHE A 22 -0.95 10.53 15.61
N THR A 23 -0.14 9.67 16.25
CA THR A 23 0.39 9.93 17.60
C THR A 23 1.17 11.23 17.74
N GLU A 24 1.64 11.82 16.64
CA GLU A 24 2.22 13.18 16.60
C GLU A 24 1.25 14.24 17.15
N THR A 25 -0.04 13.94 17.23
CA THR A 25 -1.10 14.89 17.60
C THR A 25 -1.88 14.52 18.86
N GLY A 26 -1.64 13.34 19.45
CA GLY A 26 -2.38 12.83 20.61
C GLY A 26 -2.36 11.31 20.70
N PRO A 27 -3.14 10.68 21.59
CA PRO A 27 -3.29 9.22 21.62
C PRO A 27 -4.16 8.76 20.44
N ASP A 28 -3.53 8.48 19.31
CA ASP A 28 -4.18 8.06 18.07
C ASP A 28 -3.35 6.97 17.39
N PHE A 29 -3.93 5.80 17.21
CA PHE A 29 -3.25 4.61 16.71
C PHE A 29 -3.18 4.54 15.18
N ARG A 30 -3.71 5.55 14.48
CA ARG A 30 -3.69 5.62 13.02
C ARG A 30 -2.31 5.98 12.47
N TRP A 31 -1.99 5.40 11.33
CA TRP A 31 -0.74 5.67 10.62
C TRP A 31 -0.88 5.48 9.12
N ILE A 32 0.07 6.05 8.37
CA ILE A 32 0.25 5.86 6.93
C ILE A 32 1.70 5.41 6.71
N ASP A 33 1.87 4.21 6.19
CA ASP A 33 3.15 3.62 5.78
C ASP A 33 3.22 3.57 4.25
N CYS A 34 4.30 4.10 3.70
CA CYS A 34 4.49 4.16 2.26
C CYS A 34 5.81 3.53 1.86
N ARG A 35 5.85 2.99 0.65
CA ARG A 35 7.08 2.47 0.03
C ARG A 35 7.15 2.94 -1.41
N ARG A 36 8.25 3.61 -1.78
CA ARG A 36 8.48 4.08 -3.15
C ARG A 36 9.54 3.24 -3.82
N PHE A 37 9.33 2.93 -5.10
CA PHE A 37 10.21 2.10 -5.90
C PHE A 37 10.51 2.75 -7.25
N THR A 38 11.74 2.54 -7.72
CA THR A 38 12.07 2.67 -9.14
C THR A 38 11.81 1.34 -9.82
N ILE A 39 11.20 1.36 -10.99
CA ILE A 39 10.98 0.21 -11.86
C ILE A 39 12.10 0.20 -12.91
N LYS A 40 12.99 -0.80 -12.89
CA LYS A 40 14.14 -0.90 -13.81
C LYS A 40 13.82 -1.63 -15.11
N SER A 41 12.81 -2.50 -15.08
CA SER A 41 12.34 -3.25 -16.23
C SER A 41 10.82 -3.14 -16.28
N PRO A 42 10.27 -2.10 -16.93
CA PRO A 42 8.83 -1.89 -16.96
C PRO A 42 8.14 -3.01 -17.73
N GLY A 43 7.08 -3.58 -17.13
CA GLY A 43 6.16 -4.52 -17.75
C GLY A 43 4.78 -3.90 -17.94
N SER A 44 3.76 -4.73 -18.12
CA SER A 44 2.35 -4.41 -17.88
C SER A 44 2.10 -4.10 -16.41
N ASP A 45 0.99 -3.43 -16.10
CA ASP A 45 0.65 -3.12 -14.70
C ASP A 45 0.41 -4.39 -13.88
N ALA A 46 -0.11 -5.46 -14.51
CA ALA A 46 -0.24 -6.77 -13.90
C ALA A 46 1.13 -7.38 -13.53
N GLU A 47 2.14 -7.27 -14.40
CA GLU A 47 3.51 -7.72 -14.11
C GLU A 47 4.16 -6.88 -13.01
N ILE A 48 3.90 -5.56 -12.99
CA ILE A 48 4.39 -4.65 -11.95
C ILE A 48 3.77 -5.00 -10.59
N LEU A 49 2.45 -5.17 -10.51
CA LEU A 49 1.76 -5.57 -9.28
C LEU A 49 2.19 -6.95 -8.81
N ALA A 50 2.37 -7.92 -9.72
CA ALA A 50 2.90 -9.23 -9.36
C ALA A 50 4.32 -9.13 -8.78
N SER A 51 5.14 -8.23 -9.33
CA SER A 51 6.50 -7.99 -8.84
C SER A 51 6.51 -7.27 -7.50
N LEU A 52 5.50 -6.43 -7.21
CA LEU A 52 5.29 -5.83 -5.89
C LEU A 52 4.95 -6.89 -4.85
N VAL A 53 3.95 -7.74 -5.12
CA VAL A 53 3.52 -8.80 -4.19
C VAL A 53 4.65 -9.80 -3.89
N ALA A 54 5.50 -10.08 -4.89
CA ALA A 54 6.67 -10.94 -4.73
C ALA A 54 7.89 -10.24 -4.08
N ASN A 55 7.81 -8.93 -3.80
CA ASN A 55 8.93 -8.17 -3.26
C ASN A 55 9.07 -8.38 -1.75
N ASP A 56 10.30 -8.49 -1.25
CA ASP A 56 10.57 -8.65 0.19
C ASP A 56 10.03 -7.49 1.04
N TRP A 57 9.87 -6.29 0.46
CA TRP A 57 9.25 -5.15 1.14
C TRP A 57 7.73 -5.26 1.29
N TYR A 58 7.10 -6.21 0.61
CA TYR A 58 5.66 -6.44 0.67
C TYR A 58 5.30 -7.46 1.77
N ASP A 59 6.19 -8.39 2.14
CA ASP A 59 5.94 -9.32 3.27
C ASP A 59 6.09 -8.58 4.61
N HIS A 60 4.98 -8.04 5.11
CA HIS A 60 4.95 -7.23 6.34
C HIS A 60 3.61 -7.38 7.08
N SER A 61 3.66 -7.80 8.33
CA SER A 61 2.47 -8.01 9.18
C SER A 61 1.74 -6.73 9.55
N PHE A 62 2.45 -5.60 9.60
CA PHE A 62 2.01 -4.35 10.23
C PHE A 62 1.55 -4.49 11.69
N ALA A 63 1.88 -5.61 12.34
CA ALA A 63 1.71 -5.79 13.79
C ALA A 63 2.91 -5.21 14.58
N GLU A 64 3.93 -4.75 13.86
CA GLU A 64 5.14 -4.17 14.40
C GLU A 64 5.64 -3.06 13.46
N PRO A 65 6.45 -2.11 13.96
CA PRO A 65 6.99 -1.03 13.14
C PRO A 65 7.83 -1.56 11.97
N THR A 66 7.67 -0.93 10.80
CA THR A 66 8.43 -1.30 9.60
C THR A 66 9.94 -1.16 9.83
N PRO A 67 10.72 -2.24 9.62
CA PRO A 67 12.18 -2.20 9.79
C PRO A 67 12.86 -1.35 8.72
N SER A 68 14.10 -0.91 8.99
CA SER A 68 14.92 -0.14 8.03
C SER A 68 15.40 -0.93 6.80
N ARG A 69 15.08 -2.22 6.74
CA ARG A 69 15.40 -3.19 5.68
C ARG A 69 14.26 -4.19 5.58
N PRO A 70 13.98 -4.80 4.42
CA PRO A 70 12.91 -5.77 4.32
C PRO A 70 13.24 -6.99 5.21
N SER A 71 12.21 -7.53 5.86
CA SER A 71 12.34 -8.68 6.75
C SER A 71 11.29 -9.75 6.38
N PRO A 72 11.42 -10.36 5.19
CA PRO A 72 10.44 -11.33 4.70
C PRO A 72 10.47 -12.60 5.54
N GLY A 73 9.37 -13.34 5.54
CA GLY A 73 9.25 -14.64 6.20
C GLY A 73 8.02 -14.79 7.08
N ALA A 74 7.25 -13.73 7.31
CA ALA A 74 6.00 -13.81 8.05
C ALA A 74 4.89 -14.47 7.20
N ARG A 75 5.01 -14.39 5.86
CA ARG A 75 4.03 -14.90 4.89
C ARG A 75 2.64 -14.28 5.09
N VAL A 76 2.61 -13.02 5.51
CA VAL A 76 1.40 -12.21 5.74
C VAL A 76 1.63 -10.78 5.24
N HIS A 77 0.54 -10.10 4.86
CA HIS A 77 0.51 -8.68 4.55
C HIS A 77 -0.65 -8.02 5.29
N GLY A 78 -0.36 -7.27 6.34
CA GLY A 78 -1.39 -6.71 7.21
C GLY A 78 -2.30 -7.82 7.76
N PRO A 79 -3.62 -7.73 7.58
CA PRO A 79 -4.58 -8.75 8.04
C PRO A 79 -4.63 -10.00 7.15
N TYR A 80 -3.90 -10.05 6.02
CA TYR A 80 -4.06 -11.05 4.97
C TYR A 80 -2.93 -12.08 4.94
N ARG A 81 -3.24 -13.33 4.61
CA ARG A 81 -2.24 -14.32 4.21
C ARG A 81 -1.66 -13.89 2.86
N LEU A 82 -0.33 -13.89 2.74
CA LEU A 82 0.35 -13.41 1.54
C LEU A 82 0.04 -14.28 0.30
N ASP A 83 -0.23 -15.57 0.50
CA ASP A 83 -0.58 -16.50 -0.58
C ASP A 83 -1.98 -16.27 -1.19
N ALA A 84 -2.81 -15.45 -0.56
CA ALA A 84 -4.11 -15.04 -1.06
C ALA A 84 -4.08 -13.74 -1.87
N ILE A 85 -2.94 -13.05 -1.91
CA ILE A 85 -2.76 -11.79 -2.64
C ILE A 85 -2.07 -12.07 -3.97
N SER A 86 -2.56 -11.45 -5.04
CA SER A 86 -1.94 -11.52 -6.36
C SER A 86 -2.20 -10.23 -7.13
N ALA A 87 -1.56 -10.04 -8.28
CA ALA A 87 -1.90 -8.90 -9.14
C ALA A 87 -3.40 -8.81 -9.48
N ALA A 88 -4.10 -9.95 -9.53
CA ALA A 88 -5.53 -10.01 -9.84
C ALA A 88 -6.46 -9.66 -8.66
N THR A 89 -5.94 -9.56 -7.42
CA THR A 89 -6.74 -9.09 -6.28
C THR A 89 -6.83 -7.57 -6.25
N PHE A 90 -5.95 -6.88 -6.97
CA PHE A 90 -6.00 -5.43 -7.14
C PHE A 90 -7.01 -5.03 -8.20
N SER A 91 -7.73 -3.95 -7.94
CA SER A 91 -8.67 -3.34 -8.90
C SER A 91 -8.27 -1.89 -9.19
N PRO A 92 -8.37 -1.41 -10.45
CA PRO A 92 -8.20 0.01 -10.74
C PRO A 92 -9.24 0.82 -9.96
N VAL A 93 -8.80 1.92 -9.36
CA VAL A 93 -9.66 2.87 -8.65
C VAL A 93 -9.39 4.28 -9.16
N ALA A 94 -10.42 5.13 -9.20
CA ALA A 94 -10.18 6.53 -9.53
C ALA A 94 -9.34 7.15 -8.40
N ARG A 95 -8.28 7.88 -8.77
CA ARG A 95 -7.42 8.60 -7.81
C ARG A 95 -8.24 9.42 -6.81
N VAL A 96 -9.27 10.12 -7.29
CA VAL A 96 -10.12 10.96 -6.44
C VAL A 96 -10.84 10.14 -5.36
N ASP A 97 -11.28 8.92 -5.68
CA ASP A 97 -11.98 8.04 -4.74
C ASP A 97 -11.01 7.56 -3.65
N ALA A 98 -9.79 7.15 -4.03
CA ALA A 98 -8.74 6.76 -3.09
C ALA A 98 -8.38 7.92 -2.13
N LEU A 99 -8.22 9.13 -2.67
CA LEU A 99 -7.95 10.32 -1.85
C LEU A 99 -9.11 10.63 -0.89
N CYS A 100 -10.35 10.61 -1.38
CA CYS A 100 -11.52 10.86 -0.55
C CYS A 100 -11.67 9.82 0.57
N GLN A 101 -11.38 8.54 0.29
CA GLN A 101 -11.44 7.47 1.27
C GLN A 101 -10.35 7.63 2.36
N LEU A 102 -9.11 7.91 1.96
CA LEU A 102 -8.03 8.18 2.91
C LEU A 102 -8.28 9.45 3.73
N GLU A 103 -8.79 10.52 3.11
CA GLU A 103 -9.13 11.75 3.84
C GLU A 103 -10.28 11.52 4.83
N ALA A 104 -11.34 10.81 4.41
CA ALA A 104 -12.45 10.47 5.29
C ALA A 104 -11.99 9.62 6.49
N TRP A 105 -11.13 8.63 6.25
CA TRP A 105 -10.54 7.82 7.31
C TRP A 105 -9.63 8.67 8.24
N ALA A 106 -8.79 9.54 7.69
CA ALA A 106 -7.94 10.45 8.47
C ALA A 106 -8.76 11.42 9.34
N ARG A 107 -10.00 11.72 8.94
CA ARG A 107 -10.94 12.57 9.69
C ARG A 107 -11.92 11.80 10.58
N LYS A 108 -11.88 10.46 10.58
CA LYS A 108 -12.84 9.60 11.30
C LYS A 108 -12.96 9.97 12.78
N TYR A 109 -11.85 10.34 13.42
CA TYR A 109 -11.82 10.76 14.82
C TYR A 109 -11.61 12.27 14.96
N ASP A 110 -12.40 12.87 15.86
CA ASP A 110 -12.21 14.24 16.31
C ASP A 110 -10.87 14.34 17.07
N GLY A 111 -10.08 15.38 16.77
CA GLY A 111 -8.89 15.71 17.56
C GLY A 111 -7.62 16.00 16.76
N ALA A 112 -7.52 15.51 15.52
CA ALA A 112 -6.38 15.85 14.66
C ALA A 112 -6.41 17.35 14.29
N PRO A 113 -5.35 18.13 14.59
CA PRO A 113 -5.28 19.54 14.20
C PRO A 113 -5.40 19.71 12.69
N LEU A 114 -6.10 20.76 12.23
CA LEU A 114 -6.26 21.04 10.79
C LEU A 114 -4.93 21.10 10.03
N ALA A 115 -3.88 21.65 10.66
CA ALA A 115 -2.54 21.69 10.08
C ALA A 115 -1.95 20.29 9.86
N PHE A 116 -2.23 19.35 10.74
CA PHE A 116 -1.81 17.96 10.58
C PHE A 116 -2.61 17.25 9.48
N LEU A 117 -3.93 17.46 9.44
CA LEU A 117 -4.75 16.93 8.33
C LEU A 117 -4.32 17.49 6.97
N ALA A 118 -3.87 18.75 6.90
CA ALA A 118 -3.27 19.31 5.69
C ALA A 118 -1.92 18.64 5.35
N LYS A 119 -1.09 18.31 6.33
CA LYS A 119 0.15 17.52 6.14
C LYS A 119 -0.16 16.13 5.59
N VAL A 120 -1.20 15.46 6.12
CA VAL A 120 -1.68 14.17 5.61
C VAL A 120 -2.12 14.29 4.15
N GLY A 121 -2.97 15.26 3.83
CA GLY A 121 -3.41 15.50 2.45
C GLY A 121 -2.24 15.75 1.49
N ALA A 122 -1.30 16.64 1.87
CA ALA A 122 -0.12 16.93 1.06
C ALA A 122 0.78 15.70 0.85
N MET A 123 0.95 14.86 1.87
CA MET A 123 1.70 13.61 1.76
C MET A 123 1.02 12.65 0.77
N ILE A 124 -0.28 12.44 0.88
CA ILE A 124 -1.00 11.51 -0.01
C ILE A 124 -1.01 12.03 -1.46
N GLU A 125 -1.16 13.34 -1.65
CA GLU A 125 -1.10 13.95 -3.00
C GLU A 125 0.28 13.80 -3.65
N ASP A 126 1.37 13.94 -2.90
CA ASP A 126 2.74 13.69 -3.39
C ASP A 126 2.95 12.23 -3.79
N LEU A 127 2.36 11.31 -3.02
CA LEU A 127 2.50 9.87 -3.20
C LEU A 127 1.67 9.31 -4.37
N LEU A 128 0.54 9.96 -4.67
CA LEU A 128 -0.33 9.65 -5.82
C LEU A 128 -0.46 10.89 -6.72
N PRO A 129 0.50 11.14 -7.63
CA PRO A 129 0.37 12.21 -8.62
C PRO A 129 -0.85 12.03 -9.55
N THR A 130 -1.37 13.14 -10.07
CA THR A 130 -2.65 13.18 -10.83
C THR A 130 -2.68 12.31 -12.08
N ASP A 131 -1.54 12.13 -12.74
CA ASP A 131 -1.40 11.36 -13.98
C ASP A 131 -1.17 9.86 -13.73
N TRP A 132 -1.00 9.43 -12.48
CA TRP A 132 -0.70 8.03 -12.17
C TRP A 132 -1.95 7.15 -12.22
N THR A 133 -1.75 5.91 -12.63
CA THR A 133 -2.80 4.88 -12.49
C THR A 133 -2.79 4.36 -11.07
N VAL A 134 -3.96 4.27 -10.44
CA VAL A 134 -4.10 3.84 -9.05
C VAL A 134 -4.85 2.51 -8.99
N TYR A 135 -4.33 1.61 -8.19
CA TYR A 135 -4.92 0.32 -7.87
C TYR A 135 -5.22 0.26 -6.38
N GLU A 136 -6.32 -0.40 -6.02
CA GLU A 136 -6.69 -0.69 -4.63
C GLU A 136 -6.62 -2.20 -4.40
N LEU A 137 -6.11 -2.62 -3.25
CA LEU A 137 -6.44 -3.94 -2.70
C LEU A 137 -7.71 -3.76 -1.85
N PRO A 138 -8.88 -4.21 -2.33
CA PRO A 138 -10.12 -4.08 -1.56
C PRO A 138 -10.06 -4.94 -0.29
N ASP A 139 -11.01 -4.77 0.62
CA ASP A 139 -11.07 -5.64 1.79
C ASP A 139 -11.38 -7.09 1.42
N ILE A 140 -10.34 -7.91 1.41
CA ILE A 140 -10.39 -9.35 1.08
C ILE A 140 -10.44 -10.24 2.34
N ARG A 141 -10.70 -9.69 3.54
CA ARG A 141 -10.71 -10.46 4.81
C ARG A 141 -11.60 -11.70 4.75
N SER A 142 -12.72 -11.62 4.03
CA SER A 142 -13.69 -12.72 3.88
C SER A 142 -13.08 -14.05 3.40
N PHE A 143 -11.96 -14.01 2.67
CA PHE A 143 -11.26 -15.22 2.21
C PHE A 143 -9.76 -15.22 2.50
N ALA A 144 -9.13 -14.08 2.79
CA ALA A 144 -7.69 -13.95 2.94
C ALA A 144 -7.21 -13.77 4.39
N GLN A 145 -8.09 -13.51 5.35
CA GLN A 145 -7.66 -13.18 6.72
C GLN A 145 -6.90 -14.34 7.38
N HIS A 146 -5.77 -14.05 8.04
CA HIS A 146 -5.06 -15.04 8.88
C HIS A 146 -5.57 -15.02 10.34
N ASP A 147 -5.04 -15.92 11.17
CA ASP A 147 -5.58 -16.24 12.51
C ASP A 147 -5.64 -15.07 13.51
N TRP A 148 -4.81 -14.04 13.31
CA TRP A 148 -4.75 -12.81 14.11
C TRP A 148 -5.01 -11.55 13.27
N GLY A 149 -5.51 -11.69 12.04
CA GLY A 149 -5.72 -10.54 11.14
C GLY A 149 -6.88 -9.63 11.54
N ASN A 150 -7.72 -10.06 12.48
CA ASN A 150 -8.82 -9.28 13.02
C ASN A 150 -8.39 -8.17 13.98
N VAL A 151 -7.12 -8.15 14.41
CA VAL A 151 -6.58 -7.09 15.28
C VAL A 151 -5.78 -6.05 14.50
N ILE A 152 -5.62 -6.21 13.18
CA ILE A 152 -4.91 -5.26 12.32
C ILE A 152 -5.92 -4.44 11.53
N GLY A 153 -5.89 -3.12 11.69
CA GLY A 153 -6.79 -2.20 11.02
C GLY A 153 -8.24 -2.44 11.37
N VAL A 154 -8.55 -2.43 12.68
CA VAL A 154 -9.90 -2.62 13.23
C VAL A 154 -10.84 -1.54 12.68
N ASP A 155 -10.33 -0.33 12.53
CA ASP A 155 -11.05 0.83 12.01
C ASP A 155 -10.81 1.11 10.53
N GLY A 156 -9.90 0.36 9.92
CA GLY A 156 -9.71 0.23 8.48
C GLY A 156 -8.30 -0.26 8.12
N PHE A 157 -8.21 -1.02 7.04
CA PHE A 157 -6.94 -1.31 6.37
C PHE A 157 -7.12 -0.95 4.90
N PHE A 158 -6.45 0.12 4.47
CA PHE A 158 -6.53 0.65 3.12
C PHE A 158 -5.18 0.48 2.45
N GLU A 159 -5.19 -0.11 1.26
CA GLU A 159 -3.97 -0.30 0.48
C GLU A 159 -4.16 0.17 -0.94
N TYR A 160 -3.29 1.07 -1.36
CA TYR A 160 -3.26 1.62 -2.71
C TYR A 160 -1.88 1.49 -3.33
N VAL A 161 -1.86 1.25 -4.64
CA VAL A 161 -0.65 1.22 -5.45
C VAL A 161 -0.78 2.23 -6.58
N GLY A 162 0.08 3.24 -6.59
CA GLY A 162 0.24 4.17 -7.71
C GLY A 162 1.34 3.70 -8.66
N VAL A 163 1.08 3.74 -9.96
CA VAL A 163 2.05 3.45 -11.02
C VAL A 163 2.15 4.65 -11.97
N SER A 164 3.37 5.12 -12.22
CA SER A 164 3.61 6.26 -13.11
C SER A 164 3.28 5.94 -14.58
N PRO A 165 2.89 6.93 -15.41
CA PRO A 165 2.54 6.70 -16.81
C PRO A 165 3.64 6.05 -17.67
N ASP A 166 4.89 6.40 -17.38
CA ASP A 166 6.08 5.84 -18.03
C ASP A 166 6.52 4.49 -17.41
N ARG A 167 5.80 4.03 -16.38
CA ARG A 167 6.09 2.82 -15.60
C ARG A 167 7.51 2.78 -15.06
N SER A 168 8.07 3.95 -14.71
CA SER A 168 9.39 4.05 -14.08
C SER A 168 9.33 4.11 -12.55
N LYS A 169 8.15 4.36 -11.98
CA LYS A 169 7.94 4.47 -10.52
C LYS A 169 6.69 3.75 -10.07
N LEU A 170 6.76 3.27 -8.83
CA LEU A 170 5.64 2.70 -8.09
C LEU A 170 5.65 3.25 -6.67
N THR A 171 4.47 3.54 -6.13
CA THR A 171 4.25 3.85 -4.72
C THR A 171 3.24 2.87 -4.15
N LEU A 172 3.60 2.16 -3.09
CA LEU A 172 2.67 1.43 -2.22
C LEU A 172 2.32 2.35 -1.04
N ILE A 173 1.04 2.42 -0.71
CA ILE A 173 0.50 3.15 0.44
C ILE A 173 -0.35 2.18 1.23
N VAL A 174 -0.07 2.04 2.52
CA VAL A 174 -0.92 1.36 3.48
C VAL A 174 -1.31 2.37 4.56
N ALA A 175 -2.61 2.54 4.77
CA ALA A 175 -3.16 3.34 5.86
C ALA A 175 -3.98 2.43 6.77
N SER A 176 -3.67 2.46 8.06
CA SER A 176 -4.33 1.59 9.03
C SER A 176 -4.19 2.10 10.46
N ASP A 177 -4.71 1.33 11.39
CA ASP A 177 -4.72 1.57 12.83
C ASP A 177 -4.28 0.31 13.60
N ASP A 178 -3.63 0.55 14.74
CA ASP A 178 -3.22 -0.48 15.72
C ASP A 178 -4.28 -0.75 16.79
#